data_AF-A0A7K2WWI3-F1
#
_entry.id   AF-A0A7K2WWI3-F1
#
_cell.length_a   1.000
_cell.length_b   1.000
_cell.length_c   1.000
_cell.angle_alpha   90.00
_cell.angle_beta   90.00
_cell.angle_gamma   90.00
#
_symmetry.space_group_name_H-M   'P 1'
#
loop_
_entity.id
_entity.type
_entity.pdbx_description
1 polymer ?
#
loop_
_entity_poly.entity_id
_entity_poly.type
_entity_poly.pdbx_seq_one_letter_code
_entity_poly.pdbx_strand_id
1 'polypeptide(L)'
;MTVPVTVRYRPGVDALVAVDTSRMWQHLAEHETEMASEPTVTLASACLLSKWGFNDGQAPEQWLDWCEANGIDYNRLDYPLARLVRDHLVPALDQAVTVVDIGTSHNPIRAETVDGADTTEAWYGRAPEPTLTPDTVDVPMTEVLRLALEEAGLAEPPRLPPSLL
;
A
#
# COMPACT_ATOMS: atom_id res chain seq x y z
N MET A 1 1.89 -16.08 -33.03
CA MET A 1 0.71 -16.63 -32.31
C MET A 1 -0.47 -16.57 -33.27
N THR A 2 -1.07 -17.70 -33.58
CA THR A 2 -2.13 -17.82 -34.61
C THR A 2 -3.49 -17.80 -33.91
N VAL A 3 -4.35 -16.85 -34.26
CA VAL A 3 -5.67 -16.67 -33.62
C VAL A 3 -6.68 -17.64 -34.25
N PRO A 4 -7.49 -18.38 -33.47
CA PRO A 4 -8.50 -19.27 -34.04
C PRO A 4 -9.69 -18.48 -34.60
N VAL A 5 -9.95 -18.62 -35.90
CA VAL A 5 -11.15 -18.09 -36.56
C VAL A 5 -12.28 -19.11 -36.41
N THR A 6 -13.35 -18.75 -35.71
CA THR A 6 -14.57 -19.58 -35.71
C THR A 6 -15.41 -19.26 -36.94
N VAL A 7 -15.44 -20.18 -37.90
CA VAL A 7 -16.30 -20.10 -39.09
C VAL A 7 -17.64 -20.76 -38.78
N ARG A 8 -18.76 -20.03 -38.91
CA ARG A 8 -20.12 -20.61 -38.87
C ARG A 8 -20.66 -20.77 -40.29
N TYR A 9 -20.98 -22.00 -40.67
CA TYR A 9 -21.60 -22.32 -41.96
C TYR A 9 -23.10 -21.99 -41.94
N ARG A 10 -23.57 -21.21 -42.94
CA ARG A 10 -25.00 -21.09 -43.28
C ARG A 10 -25.19 -21.65 -44.69
N PRO A 11 -26.06 -22.64 -44.93
CA PRO A 11 -26.28 -23.16 -46.27
C PRO A 11 -27.08 -22.16 -47.10
N GLY A 12 -26.59 -21.80 -48.30
CA GLY A 12 -27.35 -21.06 -49.32
C GLY A 12 -26.87 -19.66 -49.68
N VAL A 13 -25.70 -19.21 -49.19
CA VAL A 13 -25.12 -17.91 -49.57
C VAL A 13 -23.62 -18.09 -49.83
N ASP A 14 -23.19 -17.96 -51.08
CA ASP A 14 -21.78 -18.06 -51.52
C ASP A 14 -20.95 -16.81 -51.13
N ALA A 15 -20.93 -16.48 -49.84
CA ALA A 15 -20.02 -15.49 -49.31
C ALA A 15 -19.66 -15.79 -47.85
N LEU A 16 -18.40 -16.17 -47.62
CA LEU A 16 -17.75 -16.15 -46.31
C LEU A 16 -17.67 -14.70 -45.83
N VAL A 17 -18.56 -14.30 -44.92
CA VAL A 17 -18.39 -13.06 -44.17
C VAL A 17 -17.50 -13.36 -42.98
N ALA A 18 -16.21 -13.06 -43.11
CA ALA A 18 -15.31 -13.01 -41.96
C ALA A 18 -15.76 -11.86 -41.06
N VAL A 19 -16.31 -12.18 -39.88
CA VAL A 19 -16.54 -11.17 -38.84
C VAL A 19 -15.20 -10.92 -38.19
N ASP A 20 -14.62 -9.75 -38.47
CA ASP A 20 -13.41 -9.30 -37.81
C ASP A 20 -13.71 -8.97 -36.34
N THR A 21 -13.50 -9.95 -35.47
CA THR A 21 -13.66 -9.80 -34.01
C THR A 21 -12.48 -9.06 -33.37
N SER A 22 -11.44 -8.69 -34.14
CA SER A 22 -10.24 -8.01 -33.63
C SER A 22 -10.59 -6.65 -33.02
N ARG A 23 -11.58 -5.94 -33.58
CA ARG A 23 -12.09 -4.68 -33.01
C ARG A 23 -12.82 -4.85 -31.68
N MET A 24 -13.43 -6.01 -31.44
CA MET A 24 -14.18 -6.27 -30.20
C MET A 24 -13.23 -6.64 -29.04
N TRP A 25 -12.08 -7.23 -29.34
CA TRP A 25 -11.02 -7.53 -28.37
C TRP A 25 -10.08 -6.34 -28.14
N GLN A 26 -9.84 -5.49 -29.15
CA GLN A 26 -9.08 -4.25 -28.96
C GLN A 26 -9.80 -3.31 -27.97
N HIS A 27 -11.12 -3.20 -28.02
CA HIS A 27 -11.85 -2.34 -27.08
C HIS A 27 -11.87 -2.87 -25.63
N LEU A 28 -11.75 -4.20 -25.43
CA LEU A 28 -11.63 -4.80 -24.09
C LEU A 28 -10.20 -4.67 -23.54
N ALA A 29 -9.18 -4.81 -24.39
CA ALA A 29 -7.77 -4.61 -24.00
C ALA A 29 -7.41 -3.13 -23.79
N GLU A 30 -8.05 -2.22 -24.53
CA GLU A 30 -7.89 -0.77 -24.38
C GLU A 30 -8.53 -0.22 -23.10
N HIS A 31 -9.46 -0.97 -22.49
CA HIS A 31 -10.03 -0.66 -21.17
C HIS A 31 -9.30 -1.33 -19.99
N GLU A 32 -8.47 -2.35 -20.24
CA GLU A 32 -7.64 -3.02 -19.20
C GLU A 32 -6.27 -2.36 -18.99
N THR A 33 -5.94 -1.31 -19.75
CA THR A 33 -4.65 -0.61 -19.65
C THR A 33 -4.81 0.88 -19.34
N GLU A 34 -5.82 1.25 -18.56
CA GLU A 34 -5.61 2.37 -17.64
C GLU A 34 -4.58 1.85 -16.65
N MET A 35 -3.31 2.24 -16.79
CA MET A 35 -2.24 1.75 -15.92
C MET A 35 -2.63 2.05 -14.48
N ALA A 36 -3.20 1.06 -13.79
CA ALA A 36 -3.56 1.20 -12.40
C ALA A 36 -2.25 1.56 -11.69
N SER A 37 -2.16 2.82 -11.27
CA SER A 37 -1.03 3.30 -10.48
C SER A 37 -0.88 2.34 -9.31
N GLU A 38 0.36 1.97 -9.00
CA GLU A 38 0.64 1.11 -7.87
C GLU A 38 -0.10 1.64 -6.62
N PRO A 39 -0.86 0.80 -5.90
CA PRO A 39 -1.54 1.24 -4.70
C PRO A 39 -0.53 1.72 -3.65
N THR A 40 -0.97 2.61 -2.78
CA THR A 40 -0.15 3.24 -1.74
C THR A 40 -0.75 3.04 -0.35
N VAL A 41 0.10 3.13 0.67
CA VAL A 41 -0.34 3.42 2.04
C VAL A 41 -0.13 4.90 2.32
N THR A 42 -1.17 5.56 2.84
CA THR A 42 -1.11 6.96 3.26
C THR A 42 -0.73 7.06 4.74
N LEU A 43 0.37 7.75 5.03
CA LEU A 43 0.82 8.09 6.37
C LEU A 43 0.39 9.52 6.70
N ALA A 44 -0.56 9.68 7.63
CA ALA A 44 -0.99 11.00 8.08
C ALA A 44 -0.05 11.53 9.18
N SER A 45 0.51 12.73 8.99
CA SER A 45 1.46 13.33 9.94
C SER A 45 0.84 13.54 11.33
N ALA A 46 -0.44 13.91 11.40
CA ALA A 46 -1.18 14.03 12.65
C ALA A 46 -1.19 12.75 13.51
N CYS A 47 -0.98 11.57 12.91
CA CYS A 47 -0.90 10.31 13.67
C CYS A 47 0.31 10.25 14.61
N LEU A 48 1.37 11.01 14.35
CA LEU A 48 2.55 11.11 15.24
C LEU A 48 2.21 11.74 16.60
N LEU A 49 1.15 12.53 16.66
CA LEU A 49 0.73 13.29 17.84
C LEU A 49 -0.49 12.69 18.52
N SER A 50 -1.10 11.66 17.93
CA SER A 50 -2.34 11.04 18.41
C SER A 50 -2.10 9.85 19.32
N LYS A 51 -2.94 9.71 20.35
CA LYS A 51 -2.99 8.52 21.21
C LYS A 51 -3.13 7.23 20.38
N TRP A 52 -4.09 7.23 19.45
CA TRP A 52 -4.47 6.07 18.64
C TRP A 52 -3.88 6.11 17.23
N GLY A 53 -2.82 6.90 17.02
CA GLY A 53 -2.19 7.12 15.73
C GLY A 53 -1.92 5.84 14.92
N PHE A 54 -1.86 5.98 13.59
CA PHE A 54 -1.55 4.90 12.64
C PHE A 54 -2.33 3.60 12.88
N ASN A 55 -3.65 3.72 13.06
CA ASN A 55 -4.53 2.57 13.35
C ASN A 55 -4.05 1.76 14.56
N ASP A 56 -3.56 2.46 15.59
CA ASP A 56 -3.01 1.88 16.80
C ASP A 56 -1.84 0.90 16.57
N GLY A 57 -1.10 1.09 15.48
CA GLY A 57 0.01 0.22 15.07
C GLY A 57 -0.40 -1.00 14.26
N GLN A 58 -1.69 -1.21 14.01
CA GLN A 58 -2.17 -2.31 13.19
C GLN A 58 -1.92 -2.03 11.71
N ALA A 59 -1.65 -3.12 10.96
CA ALA A 59 -1.56 -3.03 9.52
C ALA A 59 -2.88 -2.48 8.92
N PRO A 60 -2.82 -1.57 7.94
CA PRO A 60 -4.02 -1.11 7.25
C PRO A 60 -4.62 -2.24 6.40
N GLU A 61 -5.94 -2.29 6.27
CA GLU A 61 -6.66 -3.30 5.46
C GLU A 61 -6.13 -3.35 4.03
N GLN A 62 -5.81 -2.19 3.44
CA GLN A 62 -5.26 -2.09 2.09
C GLN A 62 -3.93 -2.84 1.92
N TRP A 63 -3.11 -2.92 2.96
CA TRP A 63 -1.87 -3.72 2.93
C TRP A 63 -2.17 -5.22 2.92
N LEU A 64 -3.16 -5.64 3.70
CA LEU A 64 -3.58 -7.04 3.80
C LEU A 64 -4.17 -7.52 2.46
N ASP A 65 -5.09 -6.74 1.90
CA ASP A 65 -5.72 -7.00 0.60
C ASP A 65 -4.66 -7.07 -0.51
N TRP A 66 -3.69 -6.14 -0.49
CA TRP A 66 -2.61 -6.14 -1.47
C TRP A 66 -1.71 -7.36 -1.34
N CYS A 67 -1.38 -7.78 -0.11
CA CYS A 67 -0.61 -9.01 0.10
C CYS A 67 -1.34 -10.24 -0.42
N GLU A 68 -2.63 -10.38 -0.10
CA GLU A 68 -3.46 -11.50 -0.57
C GLU A 68 -3.53 -11.54 -2.10
N ALA A 69 -3.80 -10.40 -2.74
CA ALA A 69 -3.84 -10.29 -4.21
C ALA A 69 -2.51 -10.65 -4.89
N ASN A 70 -1.38 -10.54 -4.17
CA ASN A 70 -0.05 -10.89 -4.65
C ASN A 70 0.45 -12.25 -4.13
N GLY A 71 -0.42 -13.04 -3.48
CA GLY A 71 -0.10 -14.35 -2.93
C GLY A 71 0.96 -14.32 -1.83
N ILE A 72 1.03 -13.23 -1.08
CA ILE A 72 1.97 -13.01 0.03
C ILE A 72 1.28 -13.38 1.35
N ASP A 73 1.94 -14.24 2.14
CA ASP A 73 1.46 -14.61 3.48
C ASP A 73 1.84 -13.53 4.50
N TYR A 74 0.97 -12.53 4.64
CA TYR A 74 1.15 -11.41 5.58
C TYR A 74 1.18 -11.86 7.06
N ASN A 75 0.75 -13.08 7.41
CA ASN A 75 0.87 -13.58 8.80
C ASN A 75 2.30 -13.93 9.18
N ARG A 76 3.20 -14.01 8.19
CA ARG A 76 4.63 -14.31 8.36
C ARG A 76 5.49 -13.09 8.06
N LEU A 77 4.88 -11.93 7.89
CA LEU A 77 5.53 -10.71 7.48
C LEU A 77 4.89 -9.53 8.22
N ASP A 78 5.59 -9.03 9.23
CA ASP A 78 5.10 -7.91 10.03
C ASP A 78 5.03 -6.61 9.20
N TYR A 79 4.03 -5.78 9.49
CA TYR A 79 3.88 -4.48 8.84
C TYR A 79 4.90 -3.46 9.38
N PRO A 80 5.77 -2.87 8.54
CA PRO A 80 6.96 -2.15 8.98
C PRO A 80 6.67 -0.67 9.33
N LEU A 81 5.65 -0.42 10.16
CA LEU A 81 5.15 0.95 10.44
C LEU A 81 6.25 1.90 10.93
N ALA A 82 7.06 1.46 11.90
CA ALA A 82 8.09 2.31 12.49
C ALA A 82 9.17 2.70 11.46
N ARG A 83 9.46 1.80 10.52
CA ARG A 83 10.35 2.03 9.38
C ARG A 83 9.74 3.03 8.40
N LEU A 84 8.48 2.84 8.03
CA LEU A 84 7.75 3.74 7.13
C LEU A 84 7.73 5.17 7.66
N VAL A 85 7.48 5.34 8.96
CA VAL A 85 7.49 6.66 9.58
C VAL A 85 8.88 7.29 9.53
N ARG A 86 9.94 6.55 9.86
CA ARG A 86 11.31 7.07 9.89
C ARG A 86 11.90 7.37 8.52
N ASP A 87 11.62 6.51 7.56
CA ASP A 87 12.28 6.52 6.26
C ASP A 87 11.50 7.37 5.25
N HIS A 88 10.18 7.55 5.43
CA HIS A 88 9.32 8.29 4.49
C HIS A 88 8.61 9.50 5.10
N LEU A 89 7.91 9.34 6.23
CA LEU A 89 7.12 10.44 6.79
C LEU A 89 8.00 11.54 7.40
N VAL A 90 8.83 11.21 8.38
CA VAL A 90 9.66 12.18 9.11
C VAL A 90 10.56 12.99 8.18
N PRO A 91 11.27 12.40 7.19
CA PRO A 91 12.12 13.17 6.29
C PRO A 91 11.35 14.10 5.34
N ALA A 92 10.06 13.84 5.13
CA ALA A 92 9.21 14.66 4.27
C ALA A 92 8.57 15.84 5.01
N LEU A 93 8.64 15.89 6.35
CA LEU A 93 8.07 16.99 7.13
C LEU A 93 8.93 18.25 7.03
N ASP A 94 8.26 19.41 6.94
CA ASP A 94 8.89 20.73 6.99
C ASP A 94 9.45 21.04 8.39
N GLN A 95 8.92 20.39 9.43
CA GLN A 95 9.34 20.53 10.82
C GLN A 95 10.49 19.59 11.16
N ALA A 96 11.36 20.01 12.09
CA ALA A 96 12.34 19.13 12.70
C ALA A 96 11.66 18.23 13.73
N VAL A 97 11.30 17.01 13.33
CA VAL A 97 10.62 16.03 14.20
C VAL A 97 11.58 14.96 14.70
N THR A 98 11.61 14.74 16.01
CA THR A 98 12.20 13.53 16.60
C THR A 98 11.11 12.55 16.97
N VAL A 99 11.34 11.27 16.69
CA VAL A 99 10.38 10.19 16.99
C VAL A 99 10.97 9.21 17.99
N VAL A 100 10.10 8.64 18.80
CA VAL A 100 10.45 7.64 19.81
C VAL A 100 9.60 6.38 19.62
N ASP A 101 10.21 5.21 19.81
CA ASP A 101 9.47 3.96 19.89
C ASP A 101 8.76 3.85 21.24
N ILE A 102 7.49 3.49 21.22
CA ILE A 102 6.75 3.20 22.43
C ILE A 102 6.73 1.69 22.63
N GLY A 103 7.21 1.24 23.79
CA GLY A 103 7.29 -0.19 24.14
C GLY A 103 5.93 -0.87 24.39
N THR A 104 4.83 -0.32 23.87
CA THR A 104 3.49 -0.90 23.94
C THR A 104 3.12 -1.53 22.61
N SER A 105 2.30 -2.58 22.63
CA SER A 105 1.76 -3.21 21.40
C SER A 105 0.88 -2.28 20.56
N HIS A 106 0.55 -1.11 21.08
CA HIS A 106 -0.37 -0.12 20.54
C HIS A 106 0.41 1.15 20.19
N ASN A 107 0.32 1.58 18.92
CA ASN A 107 0.97 2.76 18.35
C ASN A 107 2.50 2.83 18.63
N PRO A 108 3.30 2.01 17.92
CA PRO A 108 4.70 1.77 18.27
C PRO A 108 5.62 2.99 18.07
N ILE A 109 5.16 4.08 17.45
CA ILE A 109 6.00 5.25 17.15
C ILE A 109 5.22 6.56 17.29
N ARG A 110 5.82 7.56 17.94
CA ARG A 110 5.24 8.92 18.10
C ARG A 110 6.30 10.00 18.00
N ALA A 111 5.87 11.25 17.76
CA ALA A 111 6.76 12.42 17.83
C ALA A 111 7.06 12.77 19.30
N GLU A 112 8.34 12.68 19.68
CA GLU A 112 8.83 13.14 20.98
C GLU A 112 9.00 14.66 20.98
N THR A 113 9.58 15.22 19.91
CA THR A 113 9.70 16.67 19.74
C THR A 113 9.34 17.13 18.33
N VAL A 114 8.87 18.37 18.24
CA VAL A 114 8.61 19.10 16.99
C VAL A 114 9.26 20.48 17.12
N ASP A 115 10.21 20.80 16.23
CA ASP A 115 11.02 22.03 16.27
C ASP A 115 11.69 22.26 17.65
N GLY A 116 12.07 21.16 18.31
CA GLY A 116 12.68 21.16 19.64
C GLY A 116 11.71 21.33 20.81
N ALA A 117 10.41 21.48 20.57
CA ALA A 117 9.38 21.49 21.61
C ALA A 117 8.90 20.08 21.93
N ASP A 118 8.82 19.73 23.21
CA ASP A 118 8.31 18.44 23.70
C ASP A 118 6.80 18.30 23.41
N THR A 119 6.42 17.20 22.76
CA THR A 119 5.04 16.89 22.37
C THR A 119 4.44 15.71 23.13
N THR A 120 5.13 15.16 24.13
CA THR A 120 4.68 13.97 24.88
C THR A 120 3.31 14.14 25.56
N GLU A 121 2.99 15.33 26.06
CA GLU A 121 1.69 15.64 26.65
C GLU A 121 0.56 15.77 25.61
N ALA A 122 0.90 16.13 24.37
CA ALA A 122 -0.06 16.22 23.27
C ALA A 122 -0.62 14.82 22.90
N TRP A 123 0.19 13.76 23.05
CA TRP A 123 -0.24 12.38 22.80
C TRP A 123 -1.48 11.95 23.60
N TYR A 124 -1.70 12.58 24.74
CA TYR A 124 -2.81 12.29 25.64
C TYR A 124 -3.90 13.36 25.61
N GLY A 125 -3.83 14.30 24.65
CA GLY A 125 -4.74 15.45 24.56
C GLY A 125 -4.60 16.41 25.74
N ARG A 126 -3.45 16.42 26.43
CA ARG A 126 -3.19 17.28 27.60
C ARG A 126 -2.48 18.57 27.24
N ALA A 127 -2.02 18.70 25.99
CA ALA A 127 -1.44 19.91 25.43
C ALA A 127 -1.93 20.12 23.98
N PRO A 128 -1.88 21.35 23.45
CA PRO A 128 -2.14 21.61 22.03
C PRO A 128 -1.19 20.82 21.12
N GLU A 129 -1.72 20.28 20.03
CA GLU A 129 -0.95 19.59 19.00
C GLU A 129 -0.40 20.60 17.97
N PRO A 130 0.90 20.58 17.64
CA PRO A 130 1.41 21.36 16.51
C PRO A 130 0.85 20.82 15.19
N THR A 131 0.65 21.71 14.22
CA THR A 131 0.33 21.30 12.85
C THR A 131 1.61 20.87 12.13
N LEU A 132 1.59 19.68 11.54
CA LEU A 132 2.69 19.14 10.75
C LEU A 132 2.38 19.29 9.26
N THR A 133 3.40 19.50 8.43
CA THR A 133 3.26 19.68 6.98
C THR A 133 4.35 18.87 6.27
N PRO A 134 4.01 18.07 5.24
CA PRO A 134 2.68 17.86 4.68
C PRO A 134 1.73 17.10 5.62
N ASP A 135 0.42 17.19 5.33
CA ASP A 135 -0.61 16.48 6.09
C ASP A 135 -0.49 14.95 5.94
N THR A 136 -0.05 14.51 4.76
CA THR A 136 0.05 13.09 4.41
C THR A 136 1.26 12.82 3.52
N VAL A 137 1.79 11.60 3.61
CA VAL A 137 2.80 11.04 2.70
C VAL A 137 2.29 9.70 2.20
N ASP A 138 2.26 9.51 0.88
CA ASP A 138 1.88 8.24 0.26
C ASP A 138 3.13 7.40 -0.03
N VAL A 139 3.12 6.14 0.41
CA VAL A 139 4.21 5.19 0.19
C VAL A 139 3.72 4.04 -0.70
N PRO A 140 4.38 3.73 -1.83
CA PRO A 140 4.02 2.61 -2.69
C PRO A 140 4.05 1.26 -1.97
N MET A 141 3.12 0.35 -2.27
CA MET A 141 3.05 -0.97 -1.61
C MET A 141 4.31 -1.83 -1.81
N THR A 142 4.99 -1.71 -2.94
CA THR A 142 6.27 -2.40 -3.20
C THR A 142 7.38 -1.90 -2.29
N GLU A 143 7.37 -0.61 -1.93
CA GLU A 143 8.30 -0.04 -0.98
C GLU A 143 7.97 -0.49 0.46
N VAL A 144 6.67 -0.55 0.81
CA VAL A 144 6.21 -1.16 2.07
C VAL A 144 6.71 -2.61 2.17
N LEU A 145 6.54 -3.40 1.11
CA LEU A 145 7.03 -4.78 1.05
C LEU A 145 8.54 -4.86 1.19
N ARG A 146 9.30 -4.01 0.49
CA ARG A 146 10.77 -4.00 0.57
C ARG A 146 11.23 -3.80 2.02
N LEU A 147 10.66 -2.83 2.73
CA LEU A 147 10.98 -2.58 4.13
C LEU A 147 10.59 -3.76 5.03
N ALA A 148 9.42 -4.35 4.81
CA ALA A 148 8.94 -5.49 5.59
C ALA A 148 9.89 -6.70 5.45
N LEU A 149 10.37 -6.97 4.23
CA LEU A 149 11.32 -8.04 3.96
C LEU A 149 12.68 -7.79 4.63
N GLU A 150 13.18 -6.56 4.58
CA GLU A 150 14.43 -6.18 5.23
C GLU A 150 14.36 -6.35 6.76
N GLU A 151 13.26 -5.94 7.40
CA GLU A 151 13.06 -6.13 8.84
C GLU A 151 12.96 -7.61 9.22
N ALA A 152 12.32 -8.42 8.37
CA ALA A 152 12.23 -9.87 8.56
C ALA A 152 13.53 -10.62 8.21
N GLY A 153 14.52 -9.96 7.61
CA GLY A 153 15.74 -10.60 7.11
C GLY A 153 15.48 -11.58 5.95
N LEU A 154 14.43 -11.34 5.17
CA LEU A 154 14.00 -12.18 4.05
C LEU A 154 14.43 -11.58 2.72
N ALA A 155 14.87 -12.43 1.79
CA ALA A 155 15.17 -12.01 0.42
C ALA A 155 13.93 -12.03 -0.49
N GLU A 156 12.92 -12.83 -0.15
CA GLU A 156 11.70 -13.02 -0.93
C GLU A 156 10.46 -13.08 -0.02
N PRO A 157 9.27 -12.67 -0.52
CA PRO A 157 8.04 -12.74 0.25
C PRO A 157 7.63 -14.17 0.60
N PRO A 158 7.19 -14.43 1.85
CA PRO A 158 6.55 -15.69 2.17
C PRO A 158 5.29 -15.84 1.32
N ARG A 159 5.07 -17.03 0.75
CA ARG A 159 3.94 -17.28 -0.16
C ARG A 159 2.82 -18.02 0.54
N LEU A 160 1.58 -17.63 0.24
CA LEU A 160 0.40 -18.39 0.64
C LEU A 160 0.46 -19.80 0.01
N PRO A 161 0.02 -20.83 0.75
CA PRO A 161 -0.08 -22.17 0.17
C PRO A 161 -1.12 -22.18 -0.96
N PRO A 162 -0.98 -23.04 -1.98
CA PRO A 162 -1.92 -23.11 -3.11
C PRO A 162 -3.38 -23.39 -2.73
N SER A 163 -3.65 -23.85 -1.50
CA SER A 163 -4.99 -24.10 -0.98
C SER A 163 -5.71 -22.85 -0.43
N LEU A 164 -5.02 -21.71 -0.36
CA LEU A 164 -5.53 -20.43 0.16
C LEU A 164 -5.51 -19.31 -0.90
N LEU A 165 -5.34 -19.68 -2.18
CA LEU A 165 -5.44 -18.79 -3.34
C LEU A 165 -6.70 -19.14 -4.13
#